data_AF-A0A8I1EBU2-F1
#
_entry.id   AF-A0A8I1EBU2-F1
#
_cell.length_a   1.000
_cell.length_b   1.000
_cell.length_c   1.000
_cell.angle_alpha   90.00
_cell.angle_beta   90.00
_cell.angle_gamma   90.00
#
_symmetry.space_group_name_H-M   'P 1'
#
loop_
_entity.id
_entity.type
_entity.pdbx_description
1 polymer ?
#
loop_
_entity_poly.entity_id
_entity_poly.type
_entity_poly.pdbx_seq_one_letter_code
_entity_poly.pdbx_strand_id
1 'polypeptide(L)'
;MQDFSPASVLGLMLANRLATVSLISLFVAIVVAAMNWDKVCYFVRRAWHSTPVIGTVARMARQIKNENGHADENGWRSGELSLCQEYYSYWSSVDKDPSYFAKCEDYLSKVCEKGRRTNPVWVVPLMGALLVLEAVGFAYVIGPYVNREISANNLQYLTWSVSAFLALISGFFAHIAGHQFHHNSLIKKARHWWKADSKRDSHIGKDVAQISIDDSLTDKDATGYNKILARIKTNENVTTRHNWIIIFGATIAIVGIAAFWVRTEQLNALETELVAGYQMTESTTSSSSPFDLPEASAEVEKESKNQSFSDKLGAEHRASLVTFAVLSVVYVAIQFIALWLSMVYGFAGLDSKEAYETRSKFRTAADMIRWMDRQRLAIRAHADHKLRLLQRKVSGFDMASDTGENSSRTAGARDFDAFLKLQKQEESKRALEAHREALEHNRQKAGIDAEYQAPAVVAAPAPAAVQPAAPEAEPEPAAKPLAVEAVVAAAPAAPSIKAVDFDDLRELSDDDLEAITEEYSMTLDQLQKIRKTQLALAKTGKFPAKGVTA
;
A
#
# COMPACT_ATOMS: atom_id res chain seq x y z
N MET A 1 -14.71 -22.55 -43.63
CA MET A 1 -14.78 -21.23 -42.97
C MET A 1 -16.24 -20.71 -42.89
N GLN A 2 -17.21 -21.49 -42.38
CA GLN A 2 -18.60 -20.99 -42.22
C GLN A 2 -19.21 -21.11 -40.82
N ASP A 3 -18.55 -21.72 -39.83
CA ASP A 3 -19.27 -22.13 -38.61
C ASP A 3 -19.05 -21.29 -37.36
N PHE A 4 -18.29 -20.18 -37.44
CA PHE A 4 -18.22 -19.17 -36.37
C PHE A 4 -18.50 -17.77 -36.91
N SER A 5 -19.64 -17.59 -37.55
CA SER A 5 -20.22 -16.26 -37.70
C SER A 5 -20.82 -15.82 -36.35
N PRO A 6 -20.93 -14.52 -36.06
CA PRO A 6 -21.66 -14.06 -34.88
C PRO A 6 -23.10 -14.63 -34.83
N ALA A 7 -23.68 -14.97 -35.98
CA ALA A 7 -24.98 -15.64 -36.07
C ALA A 7 -24.92 -17.13 -35.71
N SER A 8 -23.82 -17.85 -35.97
CA SER A 8 -23.66 -19.25 -35.51
C SER A 8 -23.30 -19.34 -34.03
N VAL A 9 -22.54 -18.37 -33.48
CA VAL A 9 -22.34 -18.21 -32.03
C VAL A 9 -23.67 -17.90 -31.34
N LEU A 10 -24.47 -16.97 -31.88
CA LEU A 10 -25.82 -16.70 -31.41
C LEU A 10 -26.71 -17.96 -31.52
N GLY A 11 -26.62 -18.70 -32.62
CA GLY A 11 -27.38 -19.94 -32.84
C GLY A 11 -27.02 -21.04 -31.83
N LEU A 12 -25.74 -21.19 -31.50
CA LEU A 12 -25.25 -22.14 -30.50
C LEU A 12 -25.60 -21.68 -29.07
N MET A 13 -25.58 -20.37 -28.81
CA MET A 13 -26.08 -19.78 -27.57
C MET A 13 -27.59 -19.96 -27.40
N LEU A 14 -28.38 -19.87 -28.48
CA LEU A 14 -29.82 -20.12 -28.50
C LEU A 14 -30.15 -21.61 -28.32
N ALA A 15 -29.38 -22.49 -28.97
CA ALA A 15 -29.55 -23.95 -28.87
C ALA A 15 -29.25 -24.46 -27.45
N ASN A 16 -28.20 -23.94 -26.81
CA ASN A 16 -27.78 -24.30 -25.45
C ASN A 16 -28.09 -23.20 -24.42
N ARG A 17 -29.26 -22.55 -24.54
CA ARG A 17 -29.66 -21.38 -23.74
C ARG A 17 -29.44 -21.53 -22.23
N LEU A 18 -29.67 -22.73 -21.67
CA LEU A 18 -29.53 -22.96 -20.24
C LEU A 18 -28.07 -23.04 -19.81
N ALA A 19 -27.22 -23.68 -20.61
CA ALA A 19 -25.79 -23.79 -20.31
C ALA A 19 -25.09 -22.43 -20.48
N THR A 20 -25.47 -21.66 -21.50
CA THR A 20 -24.90 -20.33 -21.74
C THR A 20 -25.36 -19.30 -20.71
N VAL A 21 -26.65 -19.30 -20.34
CA VAL A 21 -27.14 -18.47 -19.23
C VAL A 21 -26.50 -18.87 -17.91
N SER A 22 -26.32 -20.17 -17.64
CA SER A 22 -25.63 -20.65 -16.42
C SER A 22 -24.16 -20.19 -16.37
N LEU A 23 -23.42 -20.33 -17.48
CA LEU A 23 -22.04 -19.88 -17.56
C LEU A 23 -21.89 -18.36 -17.42
N ILE A 24 -22.77 -17.58 -18.07
CA ILE A 24 -22.78 -16.12 -17.94
C ILE A 24 -23.16 -15.72 -16.50
N SER A 25 -24.16 -16.36 -15.90
CA SER A 25 -24.55 -16.12 -14.52
C SER A 25 -23.43 -16.46 -13.54
N LEU A 26 -22.72 -17.56 -13.78
CA LEU A 26 -21.56 -17.97 -12.98
C LEU A 26 -20.43 -16.94 -13.12
N PHE A 27 -20.13 -16.50 -14.35
CA PHE A 27 -19.13 -15.47 -14.60
C PHE A 27 -19.48 -14.15 -13.92
N VAL A 28 -20.74 -13.69 -14.03
CA VAL A 28 -21.22 -12.49 -13.33
C VAL A 28 -21.12 -12.68 -11.82
N ALA A 29 -21.49 -13.83 -11.28
CA ALA A 29 -21.36 -14.12 -9.86
C ALA A 29 -19.89 -14.09 -9.39
N ILE A 30 -18.97 -14.66 -10.18
CA ILE A 30 -17.51 -14.62 -9.93
C ILE A 30 -17.01 -13.17 -9.94
N VAL A 31 -17.40 -12.36 -10.94
CA VAL A 31 -17.01 -10.95 -11.03
C VAL A 31 -17.54 -10.16 -9.83
N VAL A 32 -18.82 -10.33 -9.48
CA VAL A 32 -19.42 -9.65 -8.31
C VAL A 32 -18.75 -10.08 -7.00
N ALA A 33 -18.40 -11.37 -6.87
CA ALA A 33 -17.67 -11.89 -5.72
C ALA A 33 -16.25 -11.34 -5.66
N ALA A 34 -15.53 -11.27 -6.77
CA ALA A 34 -14.20 -10.67 -6.86
C ALA A 34 -14.22 -9.18 -6.52
N MET A 35 -15.26 -8.45 -6.94
CA MET A 35 -15.45 -7.04 -6.60
C MET A 35 -15.77 -6.80 -5.11
N ASN A 36 -16.38 -7.78 -4.44
CA ASN A 36 -16.75 -7.68 -3.02
C ASN A 36 -16.01 -8.71 -2.16
N TRP A 37 -14.78 -9.05 -2.54
CA TRP A 37 -14.04 -10.17 -1.96
C TRP A 37 -13.95 -10.12 -0.44
N ASP A 38 -13.72 -8.93 0.15
CA ASP A 38 -13.64 -8.78 1.61
C ASP A 38 -14.96 -9.13 2.30
N LYS A 39 -16.09 -8.72 1.73
CA LYS A 39 -17.43 -9.03 2.27
C LYS A 39 -17.75 -10.50 2.12
N VAL A 40 -17.38 -11.11 0.99
CA VAL A 40 -17.56 -12.54 0.74
C VAL A 40 -16.71 -13.36 1.71
N CYS A 41 -15.43 -13.02 1.88
CA CYS A 41 -14.54 -13.67 2.84
C CYS A 41 -15.08 -13.57 4.27
N TYR A 42 -15.52 -12.37 4.69
CA TYR A 42 -16.12 -12.18 6.00
C TYR A 42 -17.40 -13.00 6.17
N PHE A 43 -18.28 -13.02 5.16
CA PHE A 43 -19.52 -13.80 5.19
C PHE A 43 -19.26 -15.31 5.28
N VAL A 44 -18.40 -15.85 4.41
CA VAL A 44 -18.03 -17.27 4.38
C VAL A 44 -17.41 -17.67 5.71
N ARG A 45 -16.50 -16.86 6.25
CA ARG A 45 -15.91 -17.08 7.57
C ARG A 45 -16.98 -17.11 8.66
N ARG A 46 -17.86 -16.09 8.72
CA ARG A 46 -18.97 -16.04 9.68
C ARG A 46 -19.89 -17.25 9.58
N ALA A 47 -20.19 -17.70 8.36
CA ALA A 47 -20.96 -18.91 8.10
C ALA A 47 -20.23 -20.14 8.63
N TRP A 48 -18.93 -20.27 8.35
CA TRP A 48 -18.06 -21.33 8.86
C TRP A 48 -18.03 -21.39 10.38
N HIS A 49 -17.96 -20.24 11.08
CA HIS A 49 -18.05 -20.17 12.54
C HIS A 49 -19.37 -20.73 13.10
N SER A 50 -20.49 -20.60 12.37
CA SER A 50 -21.80 -21.15 12.80
C SER A 50 -21.98 -22.64 12.53
N THR A 51 -21.15 -23.27 11.70
CA THR A 51 -21.44 -24.64 11.28
C THR A 51 -21.43 -25.58 12.50
N PRO A 52 -22.51 -26.36 12.74
CA PRO A 52 -22.79 -26.94 14.05
C PRO A 52 -21.79 -28.04 14.47
N VAL A 53 -21.25 -28.78 13.49
CA VAL A 53 -20.38 -29.94 13.71
C VAL A 53 -18.91 -29.62 13.42
N ILE A 54 -18.60 -29.08 12.24
CA ILE A 54 -17.21 -28.90 11.76
C ILE A 54 -16.69 -27.47 12.02
N GLY A 55 -17.57 -26.54 12.38
CA GLY A 55 -17.23 -25.13 12.53
C GLY A 55 -16.22 -24.87 13.62
N THR A 56 -15.51 -23.77 13.49
CA THR A 56 -14.52 -23.29 14.47
C THR A 56 -15.07 -23.22 15.89
N VAL A 57 -16.31 -22.73 16.10
CA VAL A 57 -16.95 -22.72 17.44
C VAL A 57 -17.17 -24.15 17.96
N ALA A 58 -17.61 -25.07 17.10
CA ALA A 58 -17.82 -26.47 17.48
C ALA A 58 -16.50 -27.21 17.74
N ARG A 59 -15.45 -26.87 17.00
CA ARG A 59 -14.10 -27.39 17.16
C ARG A 59 -13.44 -26.84 18.44
N MET A 60 -13.48 -25.53 18.66
CA MET A 60 -12.97 -24.88 19.88
C MET A 60 -13.70 -25.40 21.13
N ALA A 61 -15.02 -25.58 21.08
CA ALA A 61 -15.76 -26.19 22.18
C ALA A 61 -15.31 -27.62 22.47
N ARG A 62 -14.99 -28.43 21.43
CA ARG A 62 -14.46 -29.79 21.60
C ARG A 62 -13.02 -29.79 22.12
N GLN A 63 -12.17 -28.89 21.63
CA GLN A 63 -10.79 -28.75 22.11
C GLN A 63 -10.78 -28.40 23.61
N ILE A 64 -11.58 -27.41 24.03
CA ILE A 64 -11.70 -27.07 25.45
C ILE A 64 -12.12 -28.29 26.29
N LYS A 65 -13.06 -29.11 25.77
CA LYS A 65 -13.53 -30.32 26.45
C LYS A 65 -12.54 -31.47 26.47
N ASN A 66 -11.66 -31.58 25.48
CA ASN A 66 -10.77 -32.71 25.33
C ASN A 66 -9.38 -32.45 25.91
N GLU A 67 -8.93 -31.19 25.91
CA GLU A 67 -7.58 -30.78 26.29
C GLU A 67 -7.51 -30.16 27.70
N ASN A 68 -8.57 -30.31 28.51
CA ASN A 68 -8.71 -29.67 29.84
C ASN A 68 -8.39 -28.17 29.80
N GLY A 69 -8.99 -27.44 28.85
CA GLY A 69 -8.68 -26.04 28.62
C GLY A 69 -8.97 -25.19 29.86
N HIS A 70 -7.92 -24.76 30.56
CA HIS A 70 -8.04 -23.92 31.76
C HIS A 70 -8.55 -22.51 31.41
N ALA A 71 -9.37 -21.96 32.31
CA ALA A 71 -9.69 -20.55 32.29
C ALA A 71 -8.56 -19.74 32.94
N ASP A 72 -8.27 -18.58 32.36
CA ASP A 72 -7.37 -17.60 32.93
C ASP A 72 -7.94 -17.02 34.25
N GLU A 73 -7.11 -16.32 35.02
CA GLU A 73 -7.47 -15.67 36.29
C GLU A 73 -8.66 -14.70 36.12
N ASN A 74 -8.78 -14.10 34.94
CA ASN A 74 -9.89 -13.23 34.56
C ASN A 74 -11.16 -13.98 34.09
N GLY A 75 -11.18 -15.30 34.22
CA GLY A 75 -12.28 -16.18 33.82
C GLY A 75 -12.36 -16.46 32.31
N TRP A 76 -11.49 -15.87 31.48
CA TRP A 76 -11.44 -16.06 30.03
C TRP A 76 -10.87 -17.42 29.64
N ARG A 77 -11.54 -18.14 28.74
CA ARG A 77 -11.00 -19.37 28.15
C ARG A 77 -10.18 -19.04 26.91
N SER A 78 -9.13 -19.80 26.65
CA SER A 78 -8.25 -19.62 25.49
C SER A 78 -9.01 -19.59 24.14
N GLY A 79 -10.01 -20.46 23.98
CA GLY A 79 -10.87 -20.49 22.78
C GLY A 79 -11.77 -19.27 22.62
N GLU A 80 -12.17 -18.60 23.72
CA GLU A 80 -12.96 -17.37 23.66
C GLU A 80 -12.08 -16.18 23.26
N LEU A 81 -10.87 -16.07 23.82
CA LEU A 81 -9.89 -15.06 23.44
C LEU A 81 -9.48 -15.19 21.97
N SER A 82 -9.21 -16.42 21.52
CA SER A 82 -8.86 -16.70 20.11
C SER A 82 -10.00 -16.30 19.16
N LEU A 83 -11.25 -16.61 19.52
CA LEU A 83 -12.41 -16.21 18.72
C LEU A 83 -12.56 -14.69 18.69
N CYS A 84 -12.43 -14.00 19.82
CA CYS A 84 -12.47 -12.54 19.89
C CYS A 84 -11.34 -11.91 19.06
N GLN A 85 -10.12 -12.44 19.12
CA GLN A 85 -8.98 -11.94 18.36
C GLN A 85 -9.22 -11.98 16.84
N GLU A 86 -9.88 -13.03 16.34
CA GLU A 86 -10.25 -13.13 14.93
C GLU A 86 -11.21 -12.00 14.52
N TYR A 87 -12.20 -11.66 15.35
CA TYR A 87 -13.10 -10.53 15.10
C TYR A 87 -12.43 -9.17 15.33
N TYR A 88 -11.45 -9.09 16.24
CA TYR A 88 -10.69 -7.86 16.49
C TYR A 88 -9.95 -7.39 15.25
N SER A 89 -9.32 -8.30 14.50
CA SER A 89 -8.61 -7.93 13.27
C SER A 89 -9.49 -7.19 12.25
N TYR A 90 -10.78 -7.58 12.15
CA TYR A 90 -11.74 -6.87 11.32
C TYR A 90 -12.23 -5.58 11.97
N TRP A 91 -12.46 -5.61 13.29
CA TRP A 91 -12.86 -4.43 14.03
C TRP A 91 -11.82 -3.32 13.92
N SER A 92 -10.53 -3.61 14.12
CA SER A 92 -9.42 -2.66 14.00
C SER A 92 -9.21 -2.16 12.57
N SER A 93 -9.49 -2.98 11.56
CA SER A 93 -9.48 -2.52 10.16
C SER A 93 -10.54 -1.44 9.86
N VAL A 94 -11.68 -1.48 10.59
CA VAL A 94 -12.79 -0.53 10.46
C VAL A 94 -12.63 0.64 11.43
N ASP A 95 -12.04 0.41 12.60
CA ASP A 95 -11.83 1.38 13.67
C ASP A 95 -10.72 2.36 13.30
N LYS A 96 -11.03 3.28 12.38
CA LYS A 96 -10.15 4.40 12.05
C LYS A 96 -10.51 5.64 12.85
N ASP A 97 -9.51 6.48 13.06
CA ASP A 97 -9.65 7.75 13.75
C ASP A 97 -10.64 8.68 13.00
N PRO A 98 -11.47 9.50 13.69
CA PRO A 98 -12.37 10.43 13.03
C PRO A 98 -11.67 11.40 12.07
N SER A 99 -10.40 11.74 12.32
CA SER A 99 -9.61 12.58 11.42
C SER A 99 -9.08 11.85 10.17
N TYR A 100 -9.22 10.53 10.10
CA TYR A 100 -8.72 9.70 8.99
C TYR A 100 -9.23 10.18 7.63
N PHE A 101 -10.49 10.63 7.54
CA PHE A 101 -11.03 11.20 6.31
C PHE A 101 -10.26 12.43 5.81
N ALA A 102 -9.95 13.33 6.74
CA ALA A 102 -9.18 14.54 6.44
C ALA A 102 -7.73 14.17 6.09
N LYS A 103 -7.15 13.17 6.75
CA LYS A 103 -5.83 12.62 6.42
C LYS A 103 -5.80 12.03 5.00
N CYS A 104 -6.83 11.27 4.58
CA CYS A 104 -6.92 10.77 3.20
C CYS A 104 -6.97 11.90 2.17
N GLU A 105 -7.73 12.97 2.44
CA GLU A 105 -7.82 14.13 1.54
C GLU A 105 -6.49 14.90 1.47
N ASP A 106 -5.85 15.12 2.62
CA ASP A 106 -4.52 15.72 2.71
C ASP A 106 -3.48 14.88 1.96
N TYR A 107 -3.46 13.58 2.18
CA TYR A 107 -2.57 12.63 1.51
C TYR A 107 -2.70 12.73 -0.01
N LEU A 108 -3.91 12.59 -0.54
CA LEU A 108 -4.17 12.68 -1.99
C LEU A 108 -3.81 14.05 -2.57
N SER A 109 -3.99 15.12 -1.79
CA SER A 109 -3.61 16.47 -2.20
C SER A 109 -2.09 16.62 -2.32
N LYS A 110 -1.34 16.07 -1.36
CA LYS A 110 0.13 16.14 -1.30
C LYS A 110 0.80 15.28 -2.37
N VAL A 111 0.25 14.11 -2.71
CA VAL A 111 0.72 13.30 -3.86
C VAL A 111 0.30 13.90 -5.21
N CYS A 112 -0.56 14.93 -5.21
CA CYS A 112 -1.18 15.49 -6.41
C CYS A 112 -2.09 14.49 -7.17
N GLU A 113 -2.73 13.56 -6.46
CA GLU A 113 -3.63 12.54 -7.04
C GLU A 113 -5.11 12.75 -6.69
N LYS A 114 -5.47 13.85 -6.01
CA LYS A 114 -6.85 14.18 -5.59
C LYS A 114 -7.91 14.11 -6.71
N GLY A 115 -7.55 14.45 -7.95
CA GLY A 115 -8.47 14.42 -9.10
C GLY A 115 -8.54 13.08 -9.83
N ARG A 116 -7.71 12.10 -9.45
CA ARG A 116 -7.64 10.80 -10.13
C ARG A 116 -8.67 9.84 -9.55
N ARG A 117 -9.03 8.83 -10.34
CA ARG A 117 -10.00 7.80 -9.96
C ARG A 117 -9.37 6.42 -10.04
N THR A 118 -9.74 5.51 -9.14
CA THR A 118 -9.46 4.09 -9.36
C THR A 118 -10.20 3.59 -10.58
N ASN A 119 -9.66 2.55 -11.24
CA ASN A 119 -10.24 1.84 -12.37
C ASN A 119 -11.77 1.74 -12.18
N PRO A 120 -12.58 2.58 -12.86
CA PRO A 120 -14.01 2.56 -12.69
C PRO A 120 -14.52 1.24 -13.25
N VAL A 121 -15.63 0.74 -12.72
CA VAL A 121 -16.13 -0.61 -13.03
C VAL A 121 -16.31 -0.84 -14.53
N TRP A 122 -16.62 0.20 -15.32
CA TRP A 122 -16.78 0.11 -16.77
C TRP A 122 -15.46 -0.09 -17.55
N VAL A 123 -14.31 0.25 -16.98
CA VAL A 123 -13.00 0.05 -17.64
C VAL A 123 -12.64 -1.42 -17.70
N VAL A 124 -13.09 -2.24 -16.74
CA VAL A 124 -12.84 -3.69 -16.75
C VAL A 124 -13.47 -4.39 -17.97
N PRO A 125 -14.79 -4.26 -18.26
CA PRO A 125 -15.37 -4.84 -19.46
C PRO A 125 -14.85 -4.19 -20.74
N LEU A 126 -14.50 -2.89 -20.74
CA LEU A 126 -13.85 -2.28 -21.90
C LEU A 126 -12.48 -2.91 -22.18
N MET A 127 -11.64 -3.08 -21.16
CA MET A 127 -10.33 -3.73 -21.30
C MET A 127 -10.48 -5.18 -21.76
N GLY A 128 -11.48 -5.90 -21.24
CA GLY A 128 -11.84 -7.24 -21.71
C GLY A 128 -12.25 -7.24 -23.20
N ALA A 129 -13.03 -6.25 -23.65
CA ALA A 129 -13.41 -6.12 -25.05
C ALA A 129 -12.20 -5.81 -25.95
N LEU A 130 -11.30 -4.92 -25.51
CA LEU A 130 -10.05 -4.64 -26.23
C LEU A 130 -9.17 -5.88 -26.34
N LEU A 131 -9.06 -6.66 -25.27
CA LEU A 131 -8.28 -7.89 -25.23
C LEU A 131 -8.87 -8.97 -26.16
N VAL A 132 -10.20 -9.10 -26.24
CA VAL A 132 -10.85 -9.99 -27.20
C VAL A 132 -10.59 -9.53 -28.64
N LEU A 133 -10.71 -8.23 -28.91
CA LEU A 133 -10.42 -7.66 -30.24
C LEU A 133 -8.97 -7.95 -30.65
N GLU A 134 -8.03 -7.76 -29.73
CA GLU A 134 -6.61 -8.08 -29.95
C GLU A 134 -6.40 -9.59 -30.22
N ALA A 135 -7.06 -10.47 -29.45
CA ALA A 135 -7.00 -11.91 -29.67
C ALA A 135 -7.56 -12.31 -31.05
N VAL A 136 -8.62 -11.64 -31.54
CA VAL A 136 -9.12 -11.84 -32.91
C VAL A 136 -8.06 -11.46 -33.93
N GLY A 137 -7.37 -10.33 -33.72
CA GLY A 137 -6.27 -9.88 -34.59
C GLY A 137 -5.14 -10.90 -34.65
N PHE A 138 -4.71 -11.44 -33.51
CA PHE A 138 -3.70 -12.50 -33.47
C PHE A 138 -4.16 -13.80 -34.11
N ALA A 139 -5.42 -14.19 -33.90
CA ALA A 139 -5.96 -15.41 -34.49
C ALA A 139 -5.99 -15.33 -36.01
N TYR A 140 -6.31 -14.15 -36.56
CA TYR A 140 -6.25 -13.92 -38.00
C TYR A 140 -4.84 -14.06 -38.56
N VAL A 141 -3.82 -13.56 -37.86
CA VAL A 141 -2.43 -13.63 -38.31
C VAL A 141 -1.86 -15.05 -38.18
N ILE A 142 -2.14 -15.74 -37.07
CA ILE A 142 -1.46 -16.99 -36.72
C ILE A 142 -2.22 -18.23 -37.20
N GLY A 143 -3.54 -18.16 -37.37
CA GLY A 143 -4.39 -19.32 -37.70
C GLY A 143 -3.92 -20.20 -38.87
N PRO A 144 -3.47 -19.63 -40.00
CA PRO A 144 -2.94 -20.41 -41.13
C PRO A 144 -1.65 -21.20 -40.85
N TYR A 145 -0.97 -20.88 -39.75
CA TYR A 145 0.35 -21.39 -39.34
C TYR A 145 0.29 -22.39 -38.19
N VAL A 146 -0.81 -22.42 -37.44
CA VAL A 146 -1.03 -23.44 -36.41
C VAL A 146 -1.16 -24.79 -37.11
N ASN A 147 -0.46 -25.81 -36.57
CA ASN A 147 -0.24 -27.12 -37.21
C ASN A 147 -1.46 -27.64 -38.02
N ARG A 148 -1.28 -27.75 -39.35
CA ARG A 148 -2.32 -28.16 -40.30
C ARG A 148 -2.65 -29.66 -40.25
N GLU A 149 -1.84 -30.45 -39.56
CA GLU A 149 -2.06 -31.90 -39.38
C GLU A 149 -3.15 -32.21 -38.33
N ILE A 150 -3.60 -31.18 -37.61
CA ILE A 150 -4.65 -31.28 -36.60
C ILE A 150 -6.03 -31.12 -37.25
N SER A 151 -7.04 -31.84 -36.74
CA SER A 151 -8.42 -31.69 -37.21
C SER A 151 -8.88 -30.22 -37.15
N ALA A 152 -9.68 -29.77 -38.13
CA ALA A 152 -10.06 -28.37 -38.27
C ALA A 152 -10.66 -27.75 -37.00
N ASN A 153 -11.45 -28.53 -36.25
CA ASN A 153 -12.02 -28.12 -34.97
C ASN A 153 -10.95 -27.89 -33.90
N ASN A 154 -9.98 -28.80 -33.76
CA ASN A 154 -8.89 -28.68 -32.80
C ASN A 154 -7.90 -27.58 -33.19
N LEU A 155 -7.68 -27.37 -34.50
CA LEU A 155 -6.90 -26.26 -35.04
C LEU A 155 -7.49 -24.90 -34.65
N GLN A 156 -8.82 -24.77 -34.72
CA GLN A 156 -9.51 -23.56 -34.31
C GLN A 156 -9.33 -23.29 -32.80
N TYR A 157 -9.55 -24.29 -31.94
CA TYR A 157 -9.33 -24.13 -30.49
C TYR A 157 -7.89 -23.74 -30.16
N LEU A 158 -6.91 -24.37 -30.82
CA LEU A 158 -5.50 -24.07 -30.61
C LEU A 158 -5.15 -22.64 -31.06
N THR A 159 -5.65 -22.21 -32.22
CA THR A 159 -5.46 -20.85 -32.74
C THR A 159 -6.01 -19.79 -31.78
N TRP A 160 -7.26 -19.95 -31.34
CA TRP A 160 -7.88 -19.01 -30.40
C TRP A 160 -7.16 -18.99 -29.04
N SER A 161 -6.68 -20.15 -28.57
CA SER A 161 -5.98 -20.25 -27.29
C SER A 161 -4.62 -19.55 -27.33
N VAL A 162 -3.81 -19.80 -28.36
CA VAL A 162 -2.50 -19.14 -28.54
C VAL A 162 -2.68 -17.63 -28.71
N SER A 163 -3.70 -17.22 -29.46
CA SER A 163 -3.99 -15.80 -29.73
C SER A 163 -4.47 -15.05 -28.49
N ALA A 164 -5.32 -15.68 -27.67
CA ALA A 164 -5.74 -15.12 -26.39
C ALA A 164 -4.56 -15.00 -25.41
N PHE A 165 -3.66 -15.99 -25.40
CA PHE A 165 -2.46 -15.94 -24.56
C PHE A 165 -1.52 -14.80 -24.96
N LEU A 166 -1.30 -14.57 -26.25
CA LEU A 166 -0.52 -13.44 -26.76
C LEU A 166 -1.16 -12.09 -26.39
N ALA A 167 -2.48 -11.97 -26.52
CA ALA A 167 -3.22 -10.77 -26.11
C ALA A 167 -3.13 -10.51 -24.60
N LEU A 168 -3.20 -11.55 -23.78
CA LEU A 168 -3.03 -11.44 -22.32
C LEU A 168 -1.64 -10.91 -21.94
N ILE A 169 -0.58 -11.45 -22.54
CA ILE A 169 0.80 -11.00 -22.27
C ILE A 169 0.98 -9.53 -22.70
N SER A 170 0.52 -9.20 -23.91
CA SER A 170 0.61 -7.85 -24.48
C SER A 170 -0.15 -6.82 -23.61
N GLY A 171 -1.40 -7.12 -23.27
CA GLY A 171 -2.22 -6.28 -22.38
C GLY A 171 -1.65 -6.16 -20.96
N PHE A 172 -1.01 -7.21 -20.43
CA PHE A 172 -0.32 -7.16 -19.14
C PHE A 172 0.86 -6.17 -19.16
N PHE A 173 1.69 -6.19 -20.21
CA PHE A 173 2.77 -5.21 -20.35
C PHE A 173 2.24 -3.78 -20.55
N ALA A 174 1.15 -3.60 -21.31
CA ALA A 174 0.49 -2.31 -21.45
C ALA A 174 0.02 -1.77 -20.09
N HIS A 175 -0.57 -2.63 -19.26
CA HIS A 175 -1.03 -2.28 -17.93
C HIS A 175 0.13 -1.83 -17.03
N ILE A 176 1.22 -2.60 -16.94
CA ILE A 176 2.36 -2.22 -16.09
C ILE A 176 3.07 -0.96 -16.62
N ALA A 177 3.25 -0.85 -17.94
CA ALA A 177 3.86 0.32 -18.55
C ALA A 177 3.07 1.61 -18.27
N GLY A 178 1.73 1.56 -18.31
CA GLY A 178 0.87 2.70 -17.98
C GLY A 178 1.06 3.20 -16.54
N HIS A 179 1.09 2.30 -15.56
CA HIS A 179 1.39 2.64 -14.17
C HIS A 179 2.78 3.25 -14.00
N GLN A 180 3.79 2.69 -14.66
CA GLN A 180 5.16 3.23 -14.62
C GLN A 180 5.23 4.64 -15.24
N PHE A 181 4.50 4.88 -16.34
CA PHE A 181 4.46 6.18 -17.00
C PHE A 181 3.94 7.27 -16.05
N HIS A 182 2.84 6.99 -15.34
CA HIS A 182 2.30 7.91 -14.34
C HIS A 182 3.28 8.15 -13.18
N HIS A 183 3.89 7.10 -12.63
CA HIS A 183 4.91 7.22 -11.58
C HIS A 183 6.08 8.12 -12.02
N ASN A 184 6.57 7.95 -13.25
CA ASN A 184 7.61 8.80 -13.82
C ASN A 184 7.17 10.26 -14.00
N SER A 185 5.89 10.51 -14.29
CA SER A 185 5.35 11.86 -14.40
C SER A 185 5.42 12.61 -13.06
N LEU A 186 5.15 11.92 -11.94
CA LEU A 186 5.28 12.48 -10.59
C LEU A 186 6.74 12.77 -10.24
N ILE A 187 7.67 11.87 -10.57
CA ILE A 187 9.11 12.10 -10.38
C ILE A 187 9.58 13.32 -11.19
N LYS A 188 9.17 13.44 -12.46
CA LYS A 188 9.50 14.59 -13.30
C LYS A 188 8.95 15.88 -12.71
N LYS A 189 7.72 15.87 -12.19
CA LYS A 189 7.08 17.00 -11.52
C LYS A 189 7.83 17.41 -10.25
N ALA A 190 8.14 16.45 -9.37
CA ALA A 190 8.91 16.70 -8.15
C ALA A 190 10.30 17.28 -8.46
N ARG A 191 10.99 16.74 -9.48
CA ARG A 191 12.28 17.26 -9.93
C ARG A 191 12.19 18.66 -10.52
N HIS A 192 11.13 18.95 -11.28
CA HIS A 192 10.91 20.29 -11.82
C HIS A 192 10.70 21.31 -10.69
N TRP A 193 9.92 20.96 -9.67
CA TRP A 193 9.71 21.81 -8.49
C TRP A 193 10.98 22.01 -7.67
N TRP A 194 11.77 20.95 -7.45
CA TRP A 194 13.07 21.06 -6.78
C TRP A 194 14.05 21.97 -7.54
N LYS A 195 14.08 21.90 -8.88
CA LYS A 195 14.92 22.78 -9.70
C LYS A 195 14.51 24.25 -9.60
N ALA A 196 13.22 24.52 -9.45
CA ALA A 196 12.65 25.86 -9.37
C ALA A 196 12.77 26.48 -7.96
N ASP A 197 13.04 25.67 -6.93
CA ASP A 197 13.19 26.15 -5.56
C ASP A 197 14.56 26.83 -5.35
N SER A 198 14.53 28.04 -4.78
CA SER A 198 15.72 28.82 -4.45
C SER A 198 16.43 28.31 -3.19
N LYS A 199 15.69 27.65 -2.28
CA LYS A 199 16.23 27.05 -1.04
C LYS A 199 16.41 25.54 -1.16
N ARG A 200 16.71 25.06 -2.38
CA ARG A 200 16.81 23.63 -2.64
C ARG A 200 18.01 23.01 -1.94
N ASP A 201 17.82 21.79 -1.46
CA ASP A 201 18.92 20.94 -1.02
C ASP A 201 19.86 20.58 -2.17
N SER A 202 21.10 20.21 -1.85
CA SER A 202 22.07 19.76 -2.86
C SER A 202 21.61 18.50 -3.61
N HIS A 203 20.83 17.64 -2.94
CA HIS A 203 20.29 16.39 -3.48
C HIS A 203 18.79 16.35 -3.28
N ILE A 204 18.05 15.96 -4.31
CA ILE A 204 16.60 15.77 -4.23
C ILE A 204 16.27 14.54 -3.38
N GLY A 205 15.32 14.66 -2.44
CA GLY A 205 14.87 13.53 -1.63
C GLY A 205 15.80 13.14 -0.48
N LYS A 206 16.73 14.02 -0.09
CA LYS A 206 17.55 13.84 1.12
C LYS A 206 16.64 13.77 2.36
N ASP A 207 16.88 12.78 3.23
CA ASP A 207 16.20 12.60 4.52
C ASP A 207 14.66 12.42 4.44
N VAL A 208 14.15 11.90 3.31
CA VAL A 208 12.71 11.69 3.12
C VAL A 208 12.30 10.30 3.62
N ALA A 209 11.67 10.26 4.80
CA ALA A 209 10.99 9.06 5.30
C ALA A 209 9.69 8.78 4.51
N GLN A 210 9.34 7.51 4.35
CA GLN A 210 8.06 7.13 3.74
C GLN A 210 6.91 7.44 4.70
N ILE A 211 5.87 8.11 4.21
CA ILE A 211 4.72 8.56 5.00
C ILE A 211 3.47 7.81 4.56
N SER A 212 2.80 7.21 5.54
CA SER A 212 1.50 6.55 5.38
C SER A 212 0.34 7.56 5.48
N ILE A 213 -0.90 7.10 5.25
CA ILE A 213 -2.09 7.93 5.47
C ILE A 213 -2.16 8.46 6.91
N ASP A 214 -1.83 7.63 7.90
CA ASP A 214 -2.01 7.97 9.32
C ASP A 214 -1.07 9.10 9.78
N ASP A 215 0.11 9.18 9.18
CA ASP A 215 1.14 10.18 9.46
C ASP A 215 1.12 11.34 8.47
N SER A 216 0.09 11.45 7.61
CA SER A 216 0.08 12.45 6.54
C SER A 216 0.22 13.89 7.05
N LEU A 217 -0.08 14.18 8.32
CA LEU A 217 0.01 15.53 8.89
C LEU A 217 1.40 15.91 9.41
N THR A 218 2.35 14.97 9.47
CA THR A 218 3.69 15.17 10.04
C THR A 218 4.59 16.03 9.17
N ASP A 219 4.39 16.04 7.85
CA ASP A 219 5.24 16.72 6.88
C ASP A 219 4.64 18.04 6.34
N LYS A 220 3.81 18.71 7.14
CA LYS A 220 3.16 19.98 6.73
C LYS A 220 4.16 21.05 6.32
N ASP A 221 5.30 21.12 6.99
CA ASP A 221 6.33 22.14 6.76
C ASP A 221 7.33 21.74 5.66
N ALA A 222 7.26 20.50 5.17
CA ALA A 222 8.12 20.03 4.09
C ALA A 222 7.81 20.72 2.76
N THR A 223 8.82 20.80 1.89
CA THR A 223 8.68 21.34 0.53
C THR A 223 7.71 20.50 -0.30
N GLY A 224 7.08 21.11 -1.30
CA GLY A 224 6.07 20.44 -2.15
C GLY A 224 6.62 19.20 -2.87
N TYR A 225 7.90 19.20 -3.25
CA TYR A 225 8.53 18.03 -3.88
C TYR A 225 8.81 16.92 -2.86
N ASN A 226 9.27 17.22 -1.64
CA ASN A 226 9.49 16.22 -0.59
C ASN A 226 8.18 15.54 -0.16
N LYS A 227 7.07 16.30 -0.12
CA LYS A 227 5.72 15.76 0.13
C LYS A 227 5.31 14.69 -0.89
N ILE A 228 5.64 14.87 -2.16
CA ILE A 228 5.38 13.86 -3.20
C ILE A 228 6.29 12.65 -2.97
N LEU A 229 7.59 12.88 -2.79
CA LEU A 229 8.59 11.82 -2.66
C LEU A 229 8.39 10.93 -1.44
N ALA A 230 7.93 11.48 -0.31
CA ALA A 230 7.60 10.74 0.90
C ALA A 230 6.49 9.70 0.70
N ARG A 231 5.67 9.85 -0.34
CA ARG A 231 4.47 9.04 -0.58
C ARG A 231 4.59 8.14 -1.81
N ILE A 232 5.69 8.23 -2.57
CA ILE A 232 5.96 7.37 -3.72
C ILE A 232 7.22 6.53 -3.49
N LYS A 233 7.24 5.31 -4.01
CA LYS A 233 8.43 4.45 -3.90
C LYS A 233 9.52 4.92 -4.88
N THR A 234 10.53 5.64 -4.40
CA THR A 234 11.65 6.12 -5.22
C THR A 234 12.98 5.43 -4.90
N ASN A 235 13.93 5.54 -5.84
CA ASN A 235 15.33 5.22 -5.59
C ASN A 235 16.02 6.42 -4.90
N GLU A 236 17.20 6.21 -4.31
CA GLU A 236 18.00 7.25 -3.63
C GLU A 236 18.23 8.49 -4.50
N ASN A 237 18.51 8.29 -5.79
CA ASN A 237 18.73 9.40 -6.75
C ASN A 237 17.44 9.95 -7.40
N VAL A 238 16.25 9.51 -6.96
CA VAL A 238 14.94 9.97 -7.44
C VAL A 238 14.88 10.04 -8.98
N THR A 239 15.29 8.95 -9.64
CA THR A 239 15.35 8.83 -11.10
C THR A 239 14.12 8.14 -11.67
N THR A 240 13.70 8.56 -12.85
CA THR A 240 12.62 7.93 -13.62
C THR A 240 13.06 6.56 -14.12
N ARG A 241 12.19 5.55 -13.96
CA ARG A 241 12.45 4.17 -14.42
C ARG A 241 11.69 3.94 -15.72
N HIS A 242 12.37 3.51 -16.78
CA HIS A 242 11.72 3.29 -18.09
C HIS A 242 11.64 1.82 -18.49
N ASN A 243 12.04 0.90 -17.61
CA ASN A 243 12.22 -0.52 -17.94
C ASN A 243 10.95 -1.15 -18.55
N TRP A 244 9.78 -0.95 -17.96
CA TRP A 244 8.53 -1.52 -18.45
C TRP A 244 8.01 -0.82 -19.71
N ILE A 245 8.22 0.50 -19.82
CA ILE A 245 7.90 1.25 -21.04
C ILE A 245 8.73 0.74 -22.22
N ILE A 246 10.03 0.48 -22.00
CA ILE A 246 10.94 -0.06 -23.02
C ILE A 246 10.54 -1.51 -23.37
N ILE A 247 10.28 -2.35 -22.38
CA ILE A 247 9.82 -3.73 -22.61
C ILE A 247 8.53 -3.74 -23.43
N PHE A 248 7.55 -2.91 -23.06
CA PHE A 248 6.30 -2.79 -23.79
C PHE A 248 6.51 -2.35 -25.25
N GLY A 249 7.30 -1.30 -25.48
CA GLY A 249 7.64 -0.85 -26.84
C GLY A 249 8.36 -1.93 -27.65
N ALA A 250 9.29 -2.66 -27.02
CA ALA A 250 9.99 -3.78 -27.63
C ALA A 250 9.03 -4.94 -27.94
N THR A 251 8.08 -5.26 -27.06
CA THR A 251 7.05 -6.30 -27.32
C THR A 251 6.21 -5.94 -28.53
N ILE A 252 5.72 -4.70 -28.64
CA ILE A 252 4.96 -4.24 -29.82
C ILE A 252 5.79 -4.40 -31.10
N ALA A 253 7.06 -3.99 -31.05
CA ALA A 253 7.96 -4.09 -32.21
C ALA A 253 8.21 -5.56 -32.60
N ILE A 254 8.53 -6.43 -31.63
CA ILE A 254 8.78 -7.86 -31.86
C ILE A 254 7.53 -8.54 -32.42
N VAL A 255 6.37 -8.29 -31.82
CA VAL A 255 5.09 -8.85 -32.26
C VAL A 255 4.73 -8.34 -33.66
N GLY A 256 4.93 -7.06 -33.95
CA GLY A 256 4.71 -6.48 -35.27
C GLY A 256 5.61 -7.10 -36.35
N ILE A 257 6.90 -7.28 -36.05
CA ILE A 257 7.86 -7.93 -36.97
C ILE A 257 7.50 -9.42 -37.18
N ALA A 258 7.19 -10.13 -36.09
CA ALA A 258 6.78 -11.53 -36.16
C ALA A 258 5.49 -11.70 -36.98
N ALA A 259 4.51 -10.83 -36.76
CA ALA A 259 3.27 -10.83 -37.52
C ALA A 259 3.49 -10.54 -39.01
N PHE A 260 4.38 -9.59 -39.33
CA PHE A 260 4.76 -9.31 -40.72
C PHE A 260 5.41 -10.51 -41.37
N TRP A 261 6.35 -11.16 -40.69
CA TRP A 261 7.05 -12.33 -41.20
C TRP A 261 6.11 -13.52 -41.42
N VAL A 262 5.24 -13.82 -40.46
CA VAL A 262 4.20 -14.86 -40.60
C VAL A 262 3.30 -14.55 -41.80
N ARG A 263 2.94 -13.28 -42.01
CA ARG A 263 2.10 -12.88 -43.13
C ARG A 263 2.80 -13.00 -44.48
N THR A 264 4.08 -12.65 -44.57
CA THR A 264 4.86 -12.83 -45.81
C THR A 264 4.98 -14.30 -46.16
N GLU A 265 5.19 -15.18 -45.19
CA GLU A 265 5.35 -16.61 -45.47
C GLU A 265 4.01 -17.29 -45.80
N GLN A 266 2.91 -16.82 -45.21
CA GLN A 266 1.57 -17.21 -45.67
C GLN A 266 1.36 -16.86 -47.14
N LEU A 267 1.82 -15.70 -47.58
CA LEU A 267 1.67 -15.25 -48.95
C LEU A 267 2.49 -16.13 -49.91
N ASN A 268 3.76 -16.40 -49.57
CA ASN A 268 4.62 -17.31 -50.33
C ASN A 268 4.00 -18.72 -50.47
N ALA A 269 3.38 -19.22 -49.40
CA ALA A 269 2.68 -20.51 -49.43
C ALA A 269 1.45 -20.50 -50.35
N LEU A 270 0.67 -19.41 -50.35
CA LEU A 270 -0.48 -19.24 -51.25
C LEU A 270 -0.03 -19.12 -52.72
N GLU A 271 1.06 -18.39 -52.98
CA GLU A 271 1.64 -18.29 -54.33
C GLU A 271 2.08 -19.65 -54.84
N THR A 272 2.74 -20.45 -53.98
CA THR A 272 3.16 -21.81 -54.33
C THR A 272 1.98 -22.71 -54.69
N GLU A 273 0.88 -22.64 -53.93
CA GLU A 273 -0.36 -23.38 -54.22
C GLU A 273 -1.01 -22.92 -55.53
N LEU A 274 -1.07 -21.61 -55.77
CA LEU A 274 -1.65 -21.04 -56.99
C LEU A 274 -0.86 -21.45 -58.25
N VAL A 275 0.47 -21.41 -58.17
CA VAL A 275 1.37 -21.84 -59.25
C VAL A 275 1.23 -23.34 -59.51
N ALA A 276 1.20 -24.17 -58.46
CA ALA A 276 1.01 -25.61 -58.60
C ALA A 276 -0.36 -25.96 -59.22
N GLY A 277 -1.43 -25.26 -58.82
CA GLY A 277 -2.76 -25.41 -59.40
C GLY A 277 -2.83 -24.94 -60.87
N TYR A 278 -2.12 -23.87 -61.21
CA TYR A 278 -2.01 -23.39 -62.59
C TYR A 278 -1.31 -24.39 -63.51
N GLN A 279 -0.17 -24.96 -63.08
CA GLN A 279 0.56 -25.98 -63.85
C GLN A 279 -0.30 -27.23 -64.13
N MET A 280 -1.12 -27.66 -63.16
CA MET A 280 -2.07 -28.77 -63.34
C MET A 280 -3.20 -28.44 -64.33
N THR A 281 -3.67 -27.20 -64.31
CA THR A 281 -4.73 -26.75 -65.23
C THR A 281 -4.20 -26.64 -66.67
N GLU A 282 -2.98 -26.12 -66.85
CA GLU A 282 -2.33 -26.03 -68.17
C GLU A 282 -2.07 -27.42 -68.78
N SER A 283 -1.58 -28.36 -67.98
CA SER A 283 -1.34 -29.75 -68.43
C SER A 283 -2.62 -30.52 -68.74
N THR A 284 -3.77 -30.14 -68.15
CA THR A 284 -5.08 -30.70 -68.52
C THR A 284 -5.62 -30.07 -69.82
N THR A 285 -5.41 -28.77 -70.01
CA THR A 285 -5.94 -28.01 -71.17
C THR A 285 -5.17 -28.28 -72.48
N SER A 286 -3.91 -28.69 -72.39
CA SER A 286 -3.04 -29.03 -73.53
C SER A 286 -3.29 -30.44 -74.09
N SER A 287 -4.24 -31.19 -73.53
CA SER A 287 -4.65 -32.51 -74.03
C SER A 287 -6.03 -32.45 -74.69
N SER A 288 -6.05 -32.47 -76.02
CA SER A 288 -7.20 -32.86 -76.89
C SER A 288 -8.30 -31.85 -77.24
N SER A 289 -7.98 -30.57 -77.52
CA SER A 289 -8.92 -29.71 -78.28
C SER A 289 -8.68 -29.83 -79.79
N PRO A 290 -9.67 -30.26 -80.61
CA PRO A 290 -9.55 -30.35 -82.08
C PRO A 290 -9.54 -28.99 -82.82
N PHE A 291 -9.42 -27.88 -82.09
CA PHE A 291 -9.37 -26.51 -82.61
C PHE A 291 -8.08 -25.80 -82.14
N ASP A 292 -6.93 -26.42 -82.34
CA ASP A 292 -5.65 -25.82 -81.99
C ASP A 292 -5.39 -24.56 -82.83
N LEU A 293 -5.01 -23.48 -82.15
CA LEU A 293 -4.69 -22.20 -82.77
C LEU A 293 -3.36 -22.28 -83.53
N PRO A 294 -3.16 -21.49 -84.60
CA PRO A 294 -1.87 -21.40 -85.28
C PRO A 294 -0.75 -21.05 -84.29
N GLU A 295 0.46 -21.59 -84.48
CA GLU A 295 1.62 -21.43 -83.56
C GLU A 295 1.82 -19.99 -83.05
N ALA A 296 1.73 -19.00 -83.96
CA ALA A 296 1.88 -17.59 -83.62
C ALA A 296 0.78 -17.04 -82.69
N SER A 297 -0.43 -17.59 -82.73
CA SER A 297 -1.53 -17.19 -81.82
C SER A 297 -1.48 -17.95 -80.49
N ALA A 298 -0.97 -19.20 -80.51
CA ALA A 298 -0.74 -19.99 -79.30
C ALA A 298 0.35 -19.38 -78.40
N GLU A 299 1.41 -18.80 -79.00
CA GLU A 299 2.45 -18.07 -78.25
C GLU A 299 1.90 -16.79 -77.61
N VAL A 300 1.12 -16.00 -78.34
CA VAL A 300 0.50 -14.77 -77.83
C VAL A 300 -0.52 -15.07 -76.72
N GLU A 301 -1.26 -16.17 -76.82
CA GLU A 301 -2.19 -16.60 -75.77
C GLU A 301 -1.46 -17.09 -74.52
N LYS A 302 -0.34 -17.82 -74.68
CA LYS A 302 0.53 -18.20 -73.55
C LYS A 302 1.14 -16.98 -72.88
N GLU A 303 1.63 -16.01 -73.65
CA GLU A 303 2.19 -14.77 -73.12
C GLU A 303 1.11 -13.94 -72.39
N SER A 304 -0.07 -13.77 -72.99
CA SER A 304 -1.20 -13.06 -72.38
C SER A 304 -1.70 -13.76 -71.10
N LYS A 305 -1.79 -15.09 -71.10
CA LYS A 305 -2.15 -15.87 -69.91
C LYS A 305 -1.10 -15.73 -68.80
N ASN A 306 0.19 -15.84 -69.14
CA ASN A 306 1.30 -15.66 -68.19
C ASN A 306 1.30 -14.24 -67.61
N GLN A 307 1.08 -13.21 -68.43
CA GLN A 307 0.98 -11.83 -67.98
C GLN A 307 -0.24 -11.61 -67.07
N SER A 308 -1.40 -12.15 -67.44
CA SER A 308 -2.61 -12.07 -66.61
C SER A 308 -2.45 -12.82 -65.26
N PHE A 309 -1.66 -13.89 -65.25
CA PHE A 309 -1.35 -14.66 -64.05
C PHE A 309 -0.38 -13.91 -63.14
N SER A 310 0.68 -13.31 -63.70
CA SER A 310 1.58 -12.44 -62.93
C SER A 310 0.86 -11.21 -62.38
N ASP A 311 -0.10 -10.65 -63.11
CA ASP A 311 -0.91 -9.53 -62.66
C ASP A 311 -1.85 -9.93 -61.51
N LYS A 312 -2.47 -11.12 -61.58
CA LYS A 312 -3.28 -11.67 -60.49
C LYS A 312 -2.45 -11.94 -59.23
N LEU A 313 -1.28 -12.56 -59.37
CA LEU A 313 -0.34 -12.77 -58.27
C LEU A 313 0.09 -11.43 -57.64
N GLY A 314 0.48 -10.46 -58.45
CA GLY A 314 0.86 -9.13 -57.99
C GLY A 314 -0.28 -8.37 -57.31
N ALA A 315 -1.52 -8.53 -57.79
CA ALA A 315 -2.71 -7.94 -57.18
C ALA A 315 -3.02 -8.55 -55.81
N GLU A 316 -2.96 -9.88 -55.68
CA GLU A 316 -3.14 -10.59 -54.40
C GLU A 316 -2.04 -10.23 -53.39
N HIS A 317 -0.79 -10.10 -53.85
CA HIS A 317 0.32 -9.68 -53.01
C HIS A 317 0.11 -8.25 -52.48
N ARG A 318 -0.36 -7.32 -53.32
CA ARG A 318 -0.66 -5.95 -52.89
C ARG A 318 -1.87 -5.88 -51.97
N ALA A 319 -2.94 -6.62 -52.25
CA ALA A 319 -4.15 -6.64 -51.43
C ALA A 319 -3.87 -7.22 -50.03
N SER A 320 -3.11 -8.29 -49.95
CA SER A 320 -2.75 -8.94 -48.68
C SER A 320 -1.82 -8.06 -47.80
N LEU A 321 -0.91 -7.29 -48.41
CA LEU A 321 -0.08 -6.32 -47.70
C LEU A 321 -0.90 -5.16 -47.12
N VAL A 322 -1.87 -4.64 -47.87
CA VAL A 322 -2.73 -3.54 -47.41
C VAL A 322 -3.58 -3.98 -46.20
N THR A 323 -4.19 -5.16 -46.28
CA THR A 323 -4.99 -5.70 -45.15
C THR A 323 -4.13 -5.90 -43.89
N PHE A 324 -2.90 -6.35 -44.05
CA PHE A 324 -1.95 -6.48 -42.95
C PHE A 324 -1.55 -5.12 -42.34
N ALA A 325 -1.27 -4.13 -43.19
CA ALA A 325 -0.92 -2.79 -42.73
C ALA A 325 -2.06 -2.16 -41.90
N VAL A 326 -3.31 -2.32 -42.35
CA VAL A 326 -4.49 -1.84 -41.61
C VAL A 326 -4.61 -2.55 -40.26
N LEU A 327 -4.49 -3.89 -40.22
CA LEU A 327 -4.54 -4.65 -38.95
C LEU A 327 -3.42 -4.26 -37.98
N SER A 328 -2.22 -4.01 -38.49
CA SER A 328 -1.06 -3.59 -37.69
C SER A 328 -1.27 -2.22 -37.06
N VAL A 329 -1.81 -1.26 -37.80
CA VAL A 329 -2.14 0.07 -37.28
C VAL A 329 -3.23 -0.01 -36.21
N VAL A 330 -4.26 -0.84 -36.43
CA VAL A 330 -5.32 -1.08 -35.44
C VAL A 330 -4.75 -1.72 -34.17
N TYR A 331 -3.86 -2.71 -34.30
CA TYR A 331 -3.17 -3.34 -33.18
C TYR A 331 -2.42 -2.30 -32.33
N VAL A 332 -1.59 -1.46 -32.97
CA VAL A 332 -0.84 -0.40 -32.28
C VAL A 332 -1.79 0.60 -31.60
N ALA A 333 -2.88 0.99 -32.26
CA ALA A 333 -3.87 1.89 -31.68
C ALA A 333 -4.53 1.30 -30.42
N ILE A 334 -4.90 0.01 -30.44
CA ILE A 334 -5.47 -0.68 -29.28
C ILE A 334 -4.46 -0.74 -28.13
N GLN A 335 -3.19 -1.02 -28.42
CA GLN A 335 -2.13 -1.01 -27.41
C GLN A 335 -1.95 0.35 -26.76
N PHE A 336 -2.02 1.43 -27.55
CA PHE A 336 -1.98 2.80 -27.00
C PHE A 336 -3.19 3.11 -26.13
N ILE A 337 -4.40 2.67 -26.50
CA ILE A 337 -5.60 2.86 -25.67
C ILE A 337 -5.47 2.08 -24.36
N ALA A 338 -4.99 0.83 -24.41
CA ALA A 338 -4.76 0.01 -23.22
C ALA A 338 -3.74 0.67 -22.26
N LEU A 339 -2.62 1.16 -22.81
CA LEU A 339 -1.62 1.91 -22.05
C LEU A 339 -2.20 3.20 -21.47
N TRP A 340 -2.99 3.94 -22.26
CA TRP A 340 -3.62 5.20 -21.82
C TRP A 340 -4.62 4.97 -20.69
N LEU A 341 -5.49 3.96 -20.81
CA LEU A 341 -6.43 3.59 -19.74
C LEU A 341 -5.67 3.23 -18.46
N SER A 342 -4.62 2.43 -18.56
CA SER A 342 -3.78 2.09 -17.40
C SER A 342 -3.11 3.33 -16.79
N MET A 343 -2.57 4.22 -17.62
CA MET A 343 -1.94 5.46 -17.16
C MET A 343 -2.94 6.38 -16.44
N VAL A 344 -4.17 6.53 -16.94
CA VAL A 344 -5.16 7.45 -16.37
C VAL A 344 -5.64 6.96 -15.00
N TYR A 345 -5.90 5.67 -14.86
CA TYR A 345 -6.53 5.09 -13.66
C TYR A 345 -5.56 4.43 -12.67
N GLY A 346 -4.26 4.36 -13.00
CA GLY A 346 -3.26 3.71 -12.16
C GLY A 346 -2.59 4.62 -11.13
N PHE A 347 -2.77 4.38 -9.84
CA PHE A 347 -2.11 5.15 -8.76
C PHE A 347 -0.60 4.88 -8.67
N ALA A 348 0.17 5.88 -8.22
CA ALA A 348 1.61 5.75 -7.97
C ALA A 348 2.01 5.91 -6.50
N GLY A 349 1.19 6.56 -5.66
CA GLY A 349 1.44 6.63 -4.23
C GLY A 349 1.20 5.29 -3.52
N LEU A 350 1.91 5.09 -2.40
CA LEU A 350 1.87 3.85 -1.62
C LEU A 350 0.44 3.51 -1.17
N ASP A 351 -0.26 4.50 -0.60
CA ASP A 351 -1.61 4.33 -0.04
C ASP A 351 -2.67 5.13 -0.82
N SER A 352 -2.32 5.68 -1.98
CA SER A 352 -3.22 6.55 -2.75
C SER A 352 -4.52 5.84 -3.16
N LYS A 353 -4.46 4.53 -3.45
CA LYS A 353 -5.65 3.74 -3.78
C LYS A 353 -6.60 3.66 -2.59
N GLU A 354 -6.08 3.35 -1.40
CA GLU A 354 -6.87 3.25 -0.17
C GLU A 354 -7.46 4.60 0.25
N ALA A 355 -6.66 5.67 0.16
CA ALA A 355 -7.12 7.02 0.42
C ALA A 355 -8.23 7.45 -0.54
N TYR A 356 -8.12 7.11 -1.83
CA TYR A 356 -9.17 7.39 -2.81
C TYR A 356 -10.43 6.57 -2.56
N GLU A 357 -10.31 5.29 -2.24
CA GLU A 357 -11.47 4.43 -1.95
C GLU A 357 -12.25 4.94 -0.74
N THR A 358 -11.56 5.38 0.31
CA THR A 358 -12.21 5.99 1.47
C THR A 358 -12.90 7.31 1.09
N ARG A 359 -12.20 8.18 0.35
CA ARG A 359 -12.76 9.47 -0.08
C ARG A 359 -13.93 9.35 -1.06
N SER A 360 -13.93 8.34 -1.93
CA SER A 360 -14.99 8.14 -2.93
C SER A 360 -16.24 7.49 -2.33
N LYS A 361 -16.10 6.67 -1.28
CA LYS A 361 -17.23 6.06 -0.56
C LYS A 361 -18.03 7.08 0.27
N PHE A 362 -17.39 8.15 0.78
CA PHE A 362 -18.02 9.10 1.70
C PHE A 362 -17.88 10.55 1.23
N ARG A 363 -18.97 11.33 1.32
CA ARG A 363 -18.96 12.76 0.96
C ARG A 363 -18.34 13.63 2.06
N THR A 364 -18.62 13.28 3.31
CA THR A 364 -18.20 14.04 4.52
C THR A 364 -17.63 13.09 5.58
N ALA A 365 -16.74 13.60 6.45
CA ALA A 365 -16.20 12.84 7.58
C ALA A 365 -17.29 12.28 8.50
N ALA A 366 -18.39 13.02 8.71
CA ALA A 366 -19.53 12.56 9.49
C ALA A 366 -20.21 11.30 8.90
N ASP A 367 -20.27 11.18 7.57
CA ASP A 367 -20.84 10.00 6.91
C ASP A 367 -19.95 8.78 7.11
N MET A 368 -18.63 8.98 7.06
CA MET A 368 -17.64 7.95 7.35
C MET A 368 -17.80 7.45 8.79
N ILE A 369 -17.90 8.35 9.77
CA ILE A 369 -18.09 8.00 11.19
C ILE A 369 -19.37 7.19 11.37
N ARG A 370 -20.50 7.66 10.83
CA ARG A 370 -21.78 6.93 10.89
C ARG A 370 -21.69 5.54 10.27
N TRP A 371 -20.94 5.39 9.17
CA TRP A 371 -20.73 4.10 8.55
C TRP A 371 -19.84 3.20 9.42
N MET A 372 -18.74 3.73 9.98
CA MET A 372 -17.85 3.02 10.90
C MET A 372 -18.63 2.53 12.12
N ASP A 373 -19.47 3.37 12.72
CA ASP A 373 -20.28 3.00 13.89
C ASP A 373 -21.23 1.85 13.57
N ARG A 374 -21.90 1.87 12.41
CA ARG A 374 -22.74 0.75 11.97
C ARG A 374 -21.94 -0.54 11.78
N GLN A 375 -20.75 -0.46 11.19
CA GLN A 375 -19.89 -1.63 10.98
C GLN A 375 -19.34 -2.17 12.30
N ARG A 376 -18.85 -1.30 13.19
CA ARG A 376 -18.39 -1.64 14.54
C ARG A 376 -19.50 -2.37 15.30
N LEU A 377 -20.73 -1.83 15.31
CA LEU A 377 -21.88 -2.45 15.97
C LEU A 377 -22.22 -3.82 15.37
N ALA A 378 -22.20 -3.96 14.05
CA ALA A 378 -22.46 -5.24 13.39
C ALA A 378 -21.40 -6.29 13.74
N ILE A 379 -20.11 -5.91 13.73
CA ILE A 379 -18.99 -6.79 14.10
C ILE A 379 -19.10 -7.22 15.56
N ARG A 380 -19.37 -6.28 16.48
CA ARG A 380 -19.61 -6.57 17.91
C ARG A 380 -20.74 -7.57 18.08
N ALA A 381 -21.91 -7.31 17.49
CA ALA A 381 -23.05 -8.22 17.57
C ALA A 381 -22.76 -9.61 17.00
N HIS A 382 -21.98 -9.71 15.90
CA HIS A 382 -21.56 -10.99 15.35
C HIS A 382 -20.59 -11.73 16.28
N ALA A 383 -19.61 -11.03 16.85
CA ALA A 383 -18.65 -11.60 17.80
C ALA A 383 -19.36 -12.11 19.05
N ASP A 384 -20.22 -11.29 19.67
CA ASP A 384 -21.01 -11.66 20.85
C ASP A 384 -21.90 -12.87 20.59
N HIS A 385 -22.55 -12.91 19.42
CA HIS A 385 -23.35 -14.06 19.03
C HIS A 385 -22.52 -15.35 18.97
N LYS A 386 -21.32 -15.32 18.36
CA LYS A 386 -20.47 -16.52 18.28
C LYS A 386 -19.86 -16.89 19.63
N LEU A 387 -19.50 -15.90 20.43
CA LEU A 387 -18.98 -16.10 21.78
C LEU A 387 -20.03 -16.74 22.70
N ARG A 388 -21.28 -16.26 22.66
CA ARG A 388 -22.40 -16.90 23.39
C ARG A 388 -22.67 -18.33 22.93
N LEU A 389 -22.52 -18.62 21.63
CA LEU A 389 -22.61 -19.99 21.12
C LEU A 389 -21.51 -20.89 21.69
N LEU A 390 -20.29 -20.38 21.80
CA LEU A 390 -19.15 -21.10 22.39
C LEU A 390 -19.39 -21.33 23.89
N GLN A 391 -19.70 -20.27 24.64
CA GLN A 391 -19.98 -20.32 26.07
C GLN A 391 -21.10 -21.32 26.40
N ARG A 392 -22.20 -21.31 25.63
CA ARG A 392 -23.30 -22.28 25.80
C ARG A 392 -22.88 -23.72 25.53
N LYS A 393 -21.91 -23.97 24.65
CA LYS A 393 -21.42 -25.33 24.38
C LYS A 393 -20.47 -25.85 25.47
N VAL A 394 -19.81 -24.95 26.18
CA VAL A 394 -18.80 -25.26 27.21
C VAL A 394 -19.35 -25.06 28.64
N SER A 395 -20.55 -24.49 28.79
CA SER A 395 -21.20 -24.34 30.10
C SER A 395 -21.30 -25.67 30.83
N GLY A 396 -20.82 -25.71 32.08
CA GLY A 396 -20.90 -26.91 32.94
C GLY A 396 -19.79 -27.94 32.74
N PHE A 397 -18.82 -27.71 31.84
CA PHE A 397 -17.75 -28.68 31.59
C PHE A 397 -16.66 -28.69 32.70
N ASP A 398 -16.33 -27.52 33.24
CA ASP A 398 -15.26 -27.34 34.23
C ASP A 398 -15.81 -26.55 35.41
N MET A 399 -16.48 -27.25 36.32
CA MET A 399 -17.05 -26.69 37.56
C MET A 399 -16.31 -27.15 38.81
N ALA A 400 -15.28 -27.99 38.65
CA ALA A 400 -14.50 -28.55 39.75
C ALA A 400 -13.28 -27.69 40.11
N SER A 401 -12.87 -26.78 39.22
CA SER A 401 -11.80 -25.81 39.45
C SER A 401 -12.39 -24.43 39.76
N ASP A 402 -11.76 -23.69 40.67
CA ASP A 402 -12.18 -22.31 41.01
C ASP A 402 -12.19 -21.40 39.76
N THR A 403 -11.21 -21.59 38.86
CA THR A 403 -11.13 -20.84 37.59
C THR A 403 -12.24 -21.24 36.60
N GLY A 404 -12.59 -22.52 36.52
CA GLY A 404 -13.68 -23.02 35.69
C GLY A 404 -15.07 -22.58 36.19
N GLU A 405 -15.29 -22.59 37.50
CA GLU A 405 -16.49 -22.06 38.15
C GLU A 405 -16.61 -20.55 37.89
N ASN A 406 -15.52 -19.80 38.13
CA ASN A 406 -15.47 -18.36 37.86
C ASN A 406 -15.73 -18.04 36.39
N SER A 407 -15.17 -18.82 35.46
CA SER A 407 -15.43 -18.68 34.03
C SER A 407 -16.91 -18.88 33.70
N SER A 408 -17.53 -19.92 34.26
CA SER A 408 -18.93 -20.22 33.98
C SER A 408 -19.89 -19.19 34.60
N ARG A 409 -19.58 -18.66 35.80
CA ARG A 409 -20.34 -17.61 36.48
C ARG A 409 -20.24 -16.26 35.77
N THR A 410 -19.05 -15.90 35.27
CA THR A 410 -18.80 -14.62 34.60
C THR A 410 -19.11 -14.62 33.10
N ALA A 411 -19.52 -15.76 32.53
CA ALA A 411 -19.74 -15.91 31.08
C ALA A 411 -20.64 -14.82 30.48
N GLY A 412 -21.72 -14.43 31.17
CA GLY A 412 -22.64 -13.39 30.70
C GLY A 412 -22.09 -11.96 30.72
N ALA A 413 -21.00 -11.69 31.44
CA ALA A 413 -20.34 -10.38 31.48
C ALA A 413 -19.15 -10.29 30.51
N ARG A 414 -18.68 -11.42 29.98
CA ARG A 414 -17.51 -11.53 29.10
C ARG A 414 -17.92 -11.39 27.64
N ASP A 415 -18.48 -10.24 27.29
CA ASP A 415 -18.84 -9.88 25.92
C ASP A 415 -17.61 -9.33 25.16
N PHE A 416 -17.74 -9.13 23.85
CA PHE A 416 -16.66 -8.60 23.00
C PHE A 416 -16.23 -7.18 23.43
N ASP A 417 -17.12 -6.37 23.99
CA ASP A 417 -16.75 -5.07 24.56
C ASP A 417 -15.83 -5.20 25.79
N ALA A 418 -15.97 -6.27 26.58
CA ALA A 418 -15.05 -6.56 27.68
C ALA A 418 -13.66 -6.96 27.14
N PHE A 419 -13.63 -7.73 26.04
CA PHE A 419 -12.39 -8.05 25.33
C PHE A 419 -11.70 -6.80 24.78
N LEU A 420 -12.44 -5.87 24.15
CA LEU A 420 -11.87 -4.61 23.65
C LEU A 420 -11.27 -3.76 24.78
N LYS A 421 -11.86 -3.77 25.98
CA LYS A 421 -11.30 -3.08 27.15
C LYS A 421 -9.99 -3.72 27.60
N LEU A 422 -9.93 -5.06 27.64
CA LEU A 422 -8.70 -5.78 27.97
C LEU A 422 -7.59 -5.44 26.98
N GLN A 423 -7.90 -5.43 25.69
CA GLN A 423 -6.93 -5.11 24.66
C GLN A 423 -6.41 -3.67 24.74
N LYS A 424 -7.29 -2.70 24.99
CA LYS A 424 -6.87 -1.31 25.23
C LYS A 424 -5.99 -1.18 26.46
N GLN A 425 -6.28 -1.94 27.53
CA GLN A 425 -5.43 -1.98 28.72
C GLN A 425 -4.07 -2.57 28.40
N GLU A 426 -3.99 -3.67 27.66
CA GLU A 426 -2.72 -4.26 27.21
C GLU A 426 -1.91 -3.29 26.34
N GLU A 427 -2.54 -2.63 25.37
CA GLU A 427 -1.90 -1.61 24.54
C GLU A 427 -1.38 -0.44 25.38
N SER A 428 -2.15 0.04 26.36
CA SER A 428 -1.72 1.11 27.26
C SER A 428 -0.54 0.70 28.15
N LYS A 429 -0.52 -0.54 28.64
CA LYS A 429 0.59 -1.09 29.43
C LYS A 429 1.86 -1.18 28.58
N ARG A 430 1.75 -1.74 27.37
CA ARG A 430 2.89 -1.81 26.42
C ARG A 430 3.41 -0.43 26.05
N ALA A 431 2.52 0.54 25.86
CA ALA A 431 2.92 1.92 25.58
C ALA A 431 3.67 2.56 26.77
N LEU A 432 3.22 2.30 28.00
CA LEU A 432 3.90 2.75 29.22
C LEU A 432 5.27 2.10 29.38
N GLU A 433 5.37 0.79 29.15
CA GLU A 433 6.63 0.03 29.19
C GLU A 433 7.61 0.54 28.14
N ALA A 434 7.18 0.71 26.89
CA ALA A 434 8.01 1.26 25.82
C ALA A 434 8.46 2.70 26.14
N HIS A 435 7.60 3.52 26.75
CA HIS A 435 7.97 4.86 27.18
C HIS A 435 9.03 4.82 28.29
N ARG A 436 8.89 3.91 29.25
CA ARG A 436 9.87 3.69 30.32
C ARG A 436 11.22 3.24 29.76
N GLU A 437 11.22 2.28 28.84
CA GLU A 437 12.44 1.81 28.17
C GLU A 437 13.12 2.94 27.37
N ALA A 438 12.34 3.79 26.70
CA ALA A 438 12.88 4.95 25.97
C ALA A 438 13.53 5.96 26.93
N LEU A 439 12.94 6.19 28.10
CA LEU A 439 13.52 7.05 29.15
C LEU A 439 14.81 6.44 29.72
N GLU A 440 14.83 5.13 29.97
CA GLU A 440 16.03 4.42 30.44
C GLU A 440 17.16 4.46 29.40
N HIS A 441 16.84 4.25 28.12
CA HIS A 441 17.79 4.37 27.02
C HIS A 441 18.33 5.80 26.85
N ASN A 442 17.47 6.82 26.99
CA ASN A 442 17.92 8.22 26.98
C ASN A 442 18.81 8.55 28.19
N ARG A 443 18.51 8.03 29.38
CA ARG A 443 19.36 8.15 30.57
C ARG A 443 20.71 7.47 30.38
N GLN A 444 20.74 6.28 29.79
CA GLN A 444 22.00 5.56 29.49
C GLN A 444 22.87 6.34 28.49
N LYS A 445 22.27 6.91 27.44
CA LYS A 445 22.99 7.79 26.50
C LYS A 445 23.60 9.00 27.20
N ALA A 446 22.82 9.70 28.03
CA ALA A 446 23.30 10.85 28.79
C ALA A 446 24.43 10.49 29.78
N GLY A 447 24.39 9.28 30.39
CA GLY A 447 25.46 8.78 31.25
C GLY A 447 26.75 8.45 30.51
N ILE A 448 26.67 7.87 29.31
CA ILE A 448 27.84 7.57 28.47
C ILE A 448 28.49 8.86 27.95
N ASP A 449 27.69 9.86 27.58
CA ASP A 449 28.18 11.17 27.17
C ASP A 449 28.90 11.90 28.33
N ALA A 450 28.49 11.66 29.58
CA ALA A 450 29.15 12.18 30.78
C ALA A 450 30.47 11.45 31.11
N GLU A 451 30.55 10.13 30.92
CA GLU A 451 31.77 9.34 31.13
C GLU A 451 32.86 9.65 30.09
N TYR A 452 32.48 9.97 28.85
CA TYR A 452 33.41 10.40 27.80
C TYR A 452 33.94 11.84 28.00
N GLN A 453 33.33 12.63 28.90
CA GLN A 453 33.75 14.00 29.23
C GLN A 453 34.55 14.11 30.54
N ALA A 454 34.86 13.02 31.23
CA ALA A 454 35.73 13.06 32.40
C ALA A 454 37.18 13.42 32.01
N PRO A 455 37.77 14.52 32.54
CA PRO A 455 39.12 14.94 32.16
C PRO A 455 40.20 13.99 32.69
N ALA A 456 41.17 13.67 31.82
CA ALA A 456 42.35 12.87 32.13
C ALA A 456 43.13 13.44 33.34
N VAL A 457 43.49 12.57 34.28
CA VAL A 457 44.30 12.87 35.46
C VAL A 457 45.67 13.43 35.03
N VAL A 458 45.93 14.70 35.32
CA VAL A 458 47.22 15.36 35.10
C VAL A 458 48.09 15.21 36.36
N ALA A 459 49.34 14.80 36.14
CA ALA A 459 50.38 14.57 37.15
C ALA A 459 50.77 15.84 37.95
N ALA A 460 51.08 15.64 39.24
CA ALA A 460 51.52 16.66 40.19
C ALA A 460 53.03 16.99 40.09
N PRO A 461 53.47 18.23 40.40
CA PRO A 461 54.86 18.51 40.77
C PRO A 461 55.04 18.81 42.27
N ALA A 462 56.26 18.52 42.75
CA ALA A 462 56.75 18.45 44.13
C ALA A 462 57.16 19.83 44.74
N PRO A 463 57.48 19.91 46.07
CA PRO A 463 57.31 21.12 46.90
C PRO A 463 58.61 21.90 47.21
N ALA A 464 58.47 23.16 47.66
CA ALA A 464 59.57 23.98 48.19
C ALA A 464 59.25 24.67 49.54
N ALA A 465 60.00 24.23 50.56
CA ALA A 465 60.66 24.91 51.69
C ALA A 465 59.93 25.88 52.66
N VAL A 466 60.27 25.69 53.94
CA VAL A 466 59.77 26.34 55.18
C VAL A 466 60.91 27.14 55.85
N GLN A 467 60.57 28.19 56.63
CA GLN A 467 61.13 28.65 57.93
C GLN A 467 61.36 30.20 58.03
N PRO A 468 61.53 30.84 59.23
CA PRO A 468 60.65 30.86 60.42
C PRO A 468 60.64 32.22 61.23
N ALA A 469 59.87 32.25 62.33
CA ALA A 469 60.10 32.92 63.64
C ALA A 469 59.51 34.33 63.98
N ALA A 470 58.90 34.36 65.19
CA ALA A 470 58.30 35.45 66.00
C ALA A 470 59.38 36.14 66.92
N PRO A 471 59.12 36.94 68.02
CA PRO A 471 57.88 37.28 68.76
C PRO A 471 57.73 38.72 69.40
N GLU A 472 56.58 38.93 70.06
CA GLU A 472 56.28 39.76 71.28
C GLU A 472 56.34 41.32 71.24
N ALA A 473 55.54 42.15 71.94
CA ALA A 473 54.57 42.03 73.05
C ALA A 473 53.62 43.27 73.14
N GLU A 474 52.52 43.12 73.91
CA GLU A 474 51.51 44.12 74.40
C GLU A 474 52.08 45.11 75.46
N PRO A 475 51.45 46.28 75.85
CA PRO A 475 50.10 46.37 76.47
C PRO A 475 49.26 47.70 76.31
N GLU A 476 48.04 47.65 76.90
CA GLU A 476 46.86 48.57 77.12
C GLU A 476 47.10 50.03 77.66
N PRO A 477 46.09 50.92 78.04
CA PRO A 477 44.61 50.99 77.89
C PRO A 477 43.99 52.42 77.55
N ALA A 478 42.63 52.49 77.42
CA ALA A 478 41.67 53.60 77.73
C ALA A 478 41.66 54.94 76.91
N ALA A 479 40.56 55.68 76.65
CA ALA A 479 39.10 55.51 76.64
C ALA A 479 38.41 56.76 76.01
N LYS A 480 37.52 56.55 74.99
CA LYS A 480 36.28 57.29 74.54
C LYS A 480 36.31 58.83 74.28
N PRO A 481 35.30 59.46 73.58
CA PRO A 481 34.15 58.97 72.79
C PRO A 481 34.06 59.59 71.35
N LEU A 482 33.32 59.01 70.40
CA LEU A 482 32.46 59.71 69.39
C LEU A 482 31.85 58.71 68.38
N ALA A 483 30.71 59.10 67.82
CA ALA A 483 29.76 58.31 67.03
C ALA A 483 30.29 57.72 65.72
N VAL A 484 30.06 56.42 65.50
CA VAL A 484 30.02 55.73 64.19
C VAL A 484 29.02 54.57 64.34
N GLU A 485 27.86 54.67 63.67
CA GLU A 485 26.88 53.59 63.59
C GLU A 485 27.42 52.48 62.70
N ALA A 486 27.55 51.30 63.30
CA ALA A 486 27.84 50.05 62.62
C ALA A 486 26.63 49.66 61.76
N VAL A 487 26.70 49.96 60.46
CA VAL A 487 25.87 49.23 59.49
C VAL A 487 26.40 47.80 59.48
N VAL A 488 25.61 46.92 60.08
CA VAL A 488 25.72 45.47 59.97
C VAL A 488 25.92 45.11 58.50
N ALA A 489 27.15 44.77 58.12
CA ALA A 489 27.41 44.17 56.83
C ALA A 489 26.64 42.84 56.81
N ALA A 490 25.64 42.81 55.94
CA ALA A 490 24.64 41.76 55.86
C ALA A 490 25.28 40.37 55.81
N ALA A 491 24.60 39.41 56.44
CA ALA A 491 24.81 37.97 56.29
C ALA A 491 25.14 37.62 54.82
N PRO A 492 25.98 36.60 54.55
CA PRO A 492 26.24 36.18 53.19
C PRO A 492 24.91 35.96 52.50
N ALA A 493 24.69 36.69 51.40
CA ALA A 493 23.53 36.53 50.56
C ALA A 493 23.38 35.03 50.27
N ALA A 494 22.25 34.46 50.71
CA ALA A 494 21.84 33.15 50.20
C ALA A 494 21.98 33.21 48.68
N PRO A 495 22.58 32.19 48.04
CA PRO A 495 22.84 32.20 46.62
C PRO A 495 21.57 32.66 45.91
N SER A 496 21.69 33.67 45.04
CA SER A 496 20.56 34.19 44.28
C SER A 496 20.11 33.09 43.32
N ILE A 497 19.23 32.23 43.82
CA ILE A 497 18.67 31.12 43.08
C ILE A 497 17.78 31.72 41.99
N LYS A 498 18.26 31.69 40.75
CA LYS A 498 17.50 32.19 39.60
C LYS A 498 16.48 31.13 39.22
N ALA A 499 15.20 31.50 39.28
CA ALA A 499 14.09 30.59 38.98
C ALA A 499 14.08 30.01 37.55
N VAL A 500 14.88 30.59 36.64
CA VAL A 500 15.05 30.16 35.23
C VAL A 500 16.00 28.96 35.12
N ASP A 501 16.88 28.76 36.11
CA ASP A 501 17.85 27.66 36.12
C ASP A 501 17.25 26.37 36.70
N PHE A 502 15.94 26.38 36.99
CA PHE A 502 15.19 25.27 37.58
C PHE A 502 14.15 24.74 36.60
N ASP A 503 13.88 23.44 36.68
CA ASP A 503 12.80 22.80 35.95
C ASP A 503 11.45 23.46 36.25
N ASP A 504 10.48 23.26 35.36
CA ASP A 504 9.17 23.89 35.45
C ASP A 504 8.32 23.29 36.59
N LEU A 505 8.31 23.96 37.74
CA LEU A 505 7.60 23.54 38.96
C LEU A 505 6.13 23.98 38.97
N ARG A 506 5.61 24.59 37.89
CA ARG A 506 4.26 25.20 37.86
C ARG A 506 3.13 24.18 37.97
N GLU A 507 3.35 22.94 37.56
CA GLU A 507 2.32 21.88 37.52
C GLU A 507 2.38 20.93 38.74
N LEU A 508 3.39 21.06 39.62
CA LEU A 508 3.55 20.20 40.81
C LEU A 508 2.70 20.66 42.00
N SER A 509 2.04 19.70 42.65
CA SER A 509 1.29 19.91 43.89
C SER A 509 2.24 20.12 45.09
N ASP A 510 1.72 20.60 46.22
CA ASP A 510 2.57 20.82 47.40
C ASP A 510 3.14 19.51 47.97
N ASP A 511 2.41 18.41 47.84
CA ASP A 511 2.86 17.07 48.23
C ASP A 511 3.98 16.55 47.29
N ASP A 512 3.89 16.87 45.99
CA ASP A 512 4.94 16.53 45.01
C ASP A 512 6.20 17.37 45.23
N LEU A 513 6.06 18.62 45.70
CA LEU A 513 7.20 19.48 46.03
C LEU A 513 7.97 18.98 47.26
N GLU A 514 7.30 18.35 48.22
CA GLU A 514 7.95 17.76 49.40
C GLU A 514 8.80 16.55 49.01
N ALA A 515 8.30 15.71 48.10
CA ALA A 515 8.99 14.53 47.59
C ALA A 515 10.31 14.86 46.85
N ILE A 516 10.43 16.06 46.24
CA ILE A 516 11.61 16.48 45.48
C ILE A 516 12.61 17.34 46.27
N THR A 517 12.35 17.62 47.56
CA THR A 517 13.27 18.42 48.41
C THR A 517 14.64 17.76 48.56
N GLU A 518 14.69 16.43 48.62
CA GLU A 518 15.93 15.65 48.71
C GLU A 518 16.74 15.74 47.41
N GLU A 519 16.07 15.75 46.25
CA GLU A 519 16.71 15.76 44.94
C GLU A 519 17.33 17.12 44.59
N TYR A 520 16.64 18.22 44.94
CA TYR A 520 17.18 19.57 44.73
C TYR A 520 18.06 20.06 45.89
N SER A 521 18.20 19.30 46.99
CA SER A 521 18.92 19.72 48.20
C SER A 521 18.45 21.09 48.73
N MET A 522 17.14 21.35 48.67
CA MET A 522 16.52 22.63 49.01
C MET A 522 15.31 22.43 49.91
N THR A 523 15.06 23.40 50.79
CA THR A 523 13.91 23.35 51.71
C THR A 523 12.58 23.57 50.94
N LEU A 524 11.49 22.96 51.43
CA LEU A 524 10.14 23.10 50.87
C LEU A 524 9.76 24.57 50.62
N ASP A 525 10.07 25.46 51.57
CA ASP A 525 9.80 26.89 51.48
C ASP A 525 10.55 27.57 50.31
N GLN A 526 11.76 27.10 49.99
CA GLN A 526 12.54 27.64 48.88
C GLN A 526 11.96 27.18 47.53
N LEU A 527 11.55 25.92 47.39
CA LEU A 527 10.92 25.40 46.18
C LEU A 527 9.55 26.05 45.92
N GLN A 528 8.76 26.30 46.96
CA GLN A 528 7.50 27.04 46.83
C GLN A 528 7.73 28.49 46.38
N LYS A 529 8.80 29.14 46.87
CA LYS A 529 9.19 30.49 46.45
C LYS A 529 9.60 30.50 44.97
N ILE A 530 10.34 29.49 44.52
CA ILE A 530 10.74 29.33 43.11
C ILE A 530 9.51 29.12 42.23
N ARG A 531 8.59 28.22 42.58
CA ARG A 531 7.31 28.01 41.85
C ARG A 531 6.51 29.31 41.74
N LYS A 532 6.38 30.07 42.83
CA LYS A 532 5.70 31.38 42.81
C LYS A 532 6.39 32.38 41.87
N THR A 533 7.72 32.41 41.86
CA THR A 533 8.47 33.26 40.92
C THR A 533 8.35 32.81 39.46
N GLN A 534 8.32 31.50 39.17
CA GLN A 534 8.08 30.96 37.84
C GLN A 534 6.66 31.29 37.34
N LEU A 535 5.65 31.18 38.20
CA LEU A 535 4.27 31.61 37.88
C LEU A 535 4.18 33.12 37.61
N ALA A 536 4.92 33.94 38.36
CA ALA A 536 5.00 35.38 38.11
C ALA A 536 5.72 35.71 36.80
N LEU A 537 6.86 35.05 36.52
CA LEU A 537 7.62 35.24 35.29
C LEU A 537 6.85 34.77 34.06
N ALA A 538 6.09 33.67 34.17
CA ALA A 538 5.19 33.18 33.13
C ALA A 538 4.10 34.20 32.78
N LYS A 539 3.50 34.87 33.78
CA LYS A 539 2.52 35.95 33.54
C LYS A 539 3.12 37.14 32.81
N THR A 540 4.42 37.37 32.95
CA THR A 540 5.16 38.44 32.25
C THR A 540 5.78 38.00 30.92
N GLY A 541 5.58 36.74 30.50
CA GLY A 541 6.14 36.20 29.25
C GLY A 541 7.66 36.00 29.25
N LYS A 542 8.31 36.07 30.42
CA LYS A 542 9.77 35.98 30.59
C LYS A 542 10.26 34.59 31.03
N PHE A 543 9.36 33.61 31.13
CA PHE A 543 9.67 32.22 31.41
C PHE A 543 9.30 31.37 30.19
N PRO A 544 10.13 30.40 29.75
CA PRO A 544 9.86 29.62 28.55
C PRO A 544 8.49 28.92 28.63
N ALA A 545 7.68 29.12 27.59
CA ALA A 545 6.46 28.35 27.38
C ALA A 545 6.83 27.01 26.74
N LYS A 546 6.20 25.91 27.19
CA LYS A 546 6.48 24.52 26.80
C LYS A 546 6.93 24.37 25.33
N GLY A 547 8.11 23.79 25.13
CA GLY A 547 8.53 23.25 23.82
C GLY A 547 9.93 23.60 23.31
N VAL A 548 10.86 24.06 24.14
CA VAL A 548 12.28 24.22 23.73
C VAL A 548 13.18 23.69 24.85
N THR A 549 13.57 22.43 24.76
CA THR A 549 14.77 21.92 25.43
C THR A 549 15.96 22.34 24.58
N ALA A 550 16.92 23.01 25.20
CA ALA A 550 18.27 23.23 24.66
C ALA A 550 19.05 21.92 24.64
#